data_AF-A0A4R4QID9-F1
#
_entry.id   AF-A0A4R4QID9-F1
#
_cell.length_a   1.000
_cell.length_b   1.000
_cell.length_c   1.000
_cell.angle_alpha   90.00
_cell.angle_beta   90.00
_cell.angle_gamma   90.00
#
_symmetry.space_group_name_H-M   'P 1'
#
loop_
_entity.id
_entity.type
_entity.pdbx_description
1 polymer ?
#
loop_
_entity_poly.entity_id
_entity_poly.type
_entity_poly.pdbx_seq_one_letter_code
_entity_poly.pdbx_strand_id
1 'polypeptide(L)'
;MITEHVRDLAATAVIFGFFASSWFGWAQEAPPPRWRGFLAAGSVTSILTAIAGGLLTWRHWHDGTAFDEDTSPAFGIVVGIEFGAAALGSVLLAVRRRSDLISVWIAFVVGVHLFPVAALIGYPMIHVVAALITVASLAAIPIARARKLTVSAVVGAPTGLILLAGALFSVISAAVTGP
;
A
#
# COMPACT_ATOMS: atom_id res chain seq x y z
N MET A 1 7.41 4.40 -15.82
CA MET A 1 7.65 5.85 -15.92
C MET A 1 7.75 6.39 -14.51
N ILE A 2 8.80 7.16 -14.24
CA ILE A 2 9.12 7.74 -12.93
C ILE A 2 8.36 9.06 -12.75
N THR A 3 8.06 9.46 -11.51
CA THR A 3 7.56 10.82 -11.21
C THR A 3 8.68 11.84 -11.47
N GLU A 4 8.31 13.11 -11.67
CA GLU A 4 9.21 14.22 -11.89
C GLU A 4 10.09 14.53 -10.66
N HIS A 5 9.57 14.28 -9.46
CA HIS A 5 10.22 14.70 -8.22
C HIS A 5 10.83 13.53 -7.44
N VAL A 6 12.15 13.61 -7.17
CA VAL A 6 12.89 12.59 -6.40
C VAL A 6 12.36 12.47 -4.97
N ARG A 7 11.94 13.58 -4.36
CA ARG A 7 11.32 13.59 -3.03
C ARG A 7 10.05 12.73 -2.99
N ASP A 8 9.24 12.75 -4.05
CA ASP A 8 7.98 11.99 -4.10
C ASP A 8 8.22 10.49 -4.30
N LEU A 9 9.28 10.11 -5.03
CA LEU A 9 9.76 8.73 -5.08
C LEU A 9 10.15 8.23 -3.67
N ALA A 10 10.97 9.02 -2.96
CA ALA A 10 11.45 8.66 -1.64
C ALA A 10 10.29 8.57 -0.62
N ALA A 11 9.37 9.54 -0.65
CA ALA A 11 8.19 9.56 0.22
C ALA A 11 7.24 8.39 -0.08
N THR A 12 7.04 8.05 -1.36
CA THR A 12 6.27 6.87 -1.76
C THR A 12 6.87 5.58 -1.19
N ALA A 13 8.20 5.47 -1.19
CA ALA A 13 8.87 4.31 -0.59
C ALA A 13 8.62 4.18 0.92
N VAL A 14 8.57 5.31 1.65
CA VAL A 14 8.20 5.34 3.08
C VAL A 14 6.80 4.79 3.27
N ILE A 15 5.83 5.39 2.57
CA ILE A 15 4.41 5.08 2.73
C ILE A 15 4.14 3.63 2.35
N PHE A 16 4.60 3.18 1.18
CA PHE A 16 4.38 1.81 0.74
C PHE A 16 5.12 0.80 1.60
N GLY A 17 6.35 1.09 2.05
CA GLY A 17 7.08 0.21 2.96
C GLY A 17 6.38 0.06 4.32
N PHE A 18 5.88 1.15 4.88
CA PHE A 18 5.10 1.10 6.13
C PHE A 18 3.84 0.23 5.97
N PHE A 19 3.02 0.52 4.95
CA PHE A 19 1.78 -0.24 4.74
C PHE A 19 2.03 -1.69 4.32
N ALA A 20 3.08 -1.96 3.54
CA ALA A 20 3.47 -3.34 3.21
C ALA A 20 3.72 -4.17 4.48
N SER A 21 4.41 -3.60 5.47
CA SER A 21 4.61 -4.25 6.77
C SER A 21 3.29 -4.55 7.48
N SER A 22 2.36 -3.58 7.50
CA SER A 22 1.02 -3.78 8.09
C SER A 22 0.23 -4.89 7.38
N TRP A 23 0.29 -4.95 6.04
CA TRP A 23 -0.41 -5.98 5.25
C TRP A 23 0.20 -7.37 5.43
N PHE A 24 1.52 -7.47 5.54
CA PHE A 24 2.15 -8.72 5.99
C PHE A 24 1.72 -9.11 7.40
N GLY A 25 1.45 -8.13 8.28
CA GLY A 25 0.85 -8.35 9.61
C GLY A 25 -0.55 -8.96 9.54
N TRP A 26 -1.45 -8.41 8.71
CA TRP A 26 -2.75 -9.02 8.42
C TRP A 26 -2.59 -10.45 7.89
N ALA A 27 -1.57 -10.65 7.04
CA ALA A 27 -1.30 -11.97 6.47
C ALA A 27 -0.91 -13.05 7.50
N GLN A 28 -0.55 -12.65 8.73
CA GLN A 28 -0.25 -13.54 9.85
C GLN A 28 -1.50 -14.09 10.56
N GLU A 29 -2.71 -13.77 10.10
CA GLU A 29 -3.93 -14.39 10.61
C GLU A 29 -4.04 -15.87 10.16
N ALA A 30 -3.56 -16.78 11.01
CA ALA A 30 -3.52 -18.23 10.77
C ALA A 30 -2.93 -18.65 9.40
N PRO A 31 -1.75 -18.16 9.01
CA PRO A 31 -1.13 -18.52 7.74
C PRO A 31 -0.64 -19.97 7.76
N PRO A 32 -0.55 -20.61 6.59
CA PRO A 32 0.19 -21.86 6.43
C PRO A 32 1.59 -21.74 7.03
N PRO A 33 2.12 -22.78 7.72
CA PRO A 33 3.44 -22.71 8.36
C PRO A 33 4.57 -22.29 7.41
N ARG A 34 4.51 -22.74 6.15
CA ARG A 34 5.45 -22.39 5.08
C ARG A 34 5.47 -20.90 4.69
N TRP A 35 4.45 -20.12 5.04
CA TRP A 35 4.41 -18.69 4.75
C TRP A 35 5.08 -17.85 5.83
N ARG A 36 5.16 -18.34 7.08
CA ARG A 36 5.60 -17.55 8.23
C ARG A 36 6.96 -16.89 8.02
N GLY A 37 7.94 -17.65 7.50
CA GLY A 37 9.28 -17.12 7.21
C GLY A 37 9.27 -16.05 6.11
N PHE A 38 8.51 -16.28 5.03
CA PHE A 38 8.34 -15.31 3.96
C PHE A 38 7.66 -14.03 4.44
N LEU A 39 6.58 -14.14 5.20
CA LEU A 39 5.85 -12.99 5.73
C LEU A 39 6.70 -12.18 6.72
N ALA A 40 7.47 -12.85 7.58
CA ALA A 40 8.39 -12.18 8.49
C ALA A 40 9.50 -11.44 7.74
N ALA A 41 10.12 -12.09 6.75
CA ALA A 41 11.13 -11.46 5.89
C ALA A 41 10.54 -10.26 5.12
N GLY A 42 9.31 -10.40 4.62
CA GLY A 42 8.55 -9.33 3.96
C GLY A 42 8.33 -8.14 4.88
N SER A 43 7.83 -8.34 6.11
CA SER A 43 7.64 -7.27 7.10
C SER A 43 8.94 -6.55 7.43
N VAL A 44 10.03 -7.29 7.70
CA VAL A 44 11.34 -6.69 8.02
C VAL A 44 11.87 -5.89 6.84
N THR A 45 11.84 -6.45 5.63
CA THR A 45 12.30 -5.77 4.42
C THR A 45 11.49 -4.49 4.18
N SER A 46 10.17 -4.55 4.39
CA SER A 46 9.28 -3.40 4.24
C SER A 46 9.63 -2.24 5.18
N ILE A 47 9.95 -2.56 6.44
CA ILE A 47 10.42 -1.56 7.42
C ILE A 47 11.77 -0.98 7.01
N LEU A 48 12.73 -1.81 6.59
CA LEU A 48 14.04 -1.34 6.13
C LEU A 48 13.91 -0.43 4.90
N THR A 49 13.05 -0.79 3.94
CA THR A 49 12.73 0.04 2.77
C THR A 49 12.10 1.37 3.17
N ALA A 50 11.17 1.36 4.13
CA ALA A 50 10.56 2.59 4.63
C ALA A 50 11.59 3.51 5.32
N ILE A 51 12.50 2.95 6.12
CA ILE A 51 13.60 3.71 6.75
C ILE A 51 14.51 4.32 5.69
N ALA A 52 14.93 3.53 4.69
CA ALA A 52 15.77 4.02 3.59
C ALA A 52 15.07 5.14 2.80
N GLY A 53 13.79 4.98 2.47
CA GLY A 53 12.97 6.02 1.86
C GLY A 53 12.89 7.28 2.72
N GLY A 54 12.80 7.13 4.04
CA GLY A 54 12.72 8.25 4.99
C GLY A 54 14.01 9.04 5.03
N LEU A 55 15.15 8.36 5.04
CA LEU A 55 16.47 8.98 4.96
C LEU A 55 16.66 9.74 3.64
N LEU A 56 16.23 9.16 2.52
CA LEU A 56 16.27 9.85 1.21
C LEU A 56 15.31 11.05 1.17
N THR A 57 14.09 10.91 1.71
CA THR A 57 13.12 12.00 1.77
C THR A 57 13.67 13.16 2.59
N TRP A 58 14.35 12.87 3.71
CA TRP A 58 15.02 13.88 4.53
C TRP A 58 16.17 14.56 3.78
N ARG A 59 16.98 13.80 3.03
CA ARG A 59 18.07 14.34 2.21
C ARG A 59 17.54 15.28 1.11
N HIS A 60 16.44 14.91 0.47
CA HIS A 60 15.78 15.66 -0.61
C HIS A 60 14.66 16.59 -0.11
N TRP A 61 14.66 16.96 1.17
CA TRP A 61 13.54 17.69 1.77
C TRP A 61 13.28 19.06 1.12
N HIS A 62 14.34 19.70 0.64
CA HIS A 62 14.29 21.01 0.00
C HIS A 62 14.07 20.95 -1.52
N ASP A 63 13.99 19.74 -2.09
CA ASP A 63 13.71 19.56 -3.51
C ASP A 63 12.21 19.73 -3.77
N GLY A 64 11.88 19.95 -5.05
CA GLY A 64 10.50 20.05 -5.52
C GLY A 64 9.66 18.80 -5.20
N THR A 65 8.35 18.99 -5.14
CA THR A 65 7.33 17.96 -4.90
C THR A 65 6.08 18.31 -5.69
N ALA A 66 5.27 17.30 -6.01
CA ALA A 66 4.00 17.49 -6.69
C ALA A 66 2.96 18.22 -5.82
N PHE A 67 3.26 18.47 -4.54
CA PHE A 67 2.39 19.16 -3.59
C PHE A 67 2.56 20.69 -3.65
N ASP A 68 1.51 21.38 -4.10
CA ASP A 68 1.38 22.83 -4.17
C ASP A 68 0.03 23.30 -3.57
N GLU A 69 -0.34 24.56 -3.81
CA GLU A 69 -1.58 25.16 -3.30
C GLU A 69 -2.86 24.47 -3.81
N ASP A 70 -2.81 23.84 -4.99
CA ASP A 70 -3.95 23.18 -5.62
C ASP A 70 -3.97 21.66 -5.34
N THR A 71 -2.82 21.00 -5.43
CA THR A 71 -2.74 19.54 -5.28
C THR A 71 -2.79 19.09 -3.82
N SER A 72 -2.29 19.90 -2.87
CA SER A 72 -2.29 19.52 -1.45
C SER A 72 -3.69 19.40 -0.85
N PRO A 73 -4.62 20.37 -1.06
CA PRO A 73 -6.00 20.21 -0.62
C PRO A 73 -6.72 19.06 -1.31
N ALA A 74 -6.51 18.88 -2.63
CA ALA A 74 -7.11 17.79 -3.40
C ALA A 74 -6.67 16.42 -2.87
N PHE A 75 -5.38 16.26 -2.57
CA PHE A 75 -4.85 15.06 -1.94
C PHE A 75 -5.48 14.80 -0.56
N GLY A 76 -5.59 15.84 0.28
CA GLY A 76 -6.25 15.74 1.57
C GLY A 76 -7.71 15.27 1.48
N ILE A 77 -8.46 15.76 0.49
CA ILE A 77 -9.84 15.31 0.24
C ILE A 77 -9.87 13.84 -0.20
N VAL A 78 -9.00 13.44 -1.12
CA VAL A 78 -8.92 12.05 -1.62
C VAL A 78 -8.59 11.08 -0.49
N VAL A 79 -7.66 11.44 0.39
CA VAL A 79 -7.32 10.66 1.60
C VAL A 79 -8.48 10.66 2.60
N GLY A 80 -9.13 11.80 2.82
CA GLY A 80 -10.29 11.89 3.71
C GLY A 80 -11.44 10.98 3.26
N ILE A 81 -11.72 10.93 1.96
CA ILE A 81 -12.72 10.01 1.37
C ILE A 81 -12.31 8.55 1.58
N GLU A 82 -11.04 8.21 1.37
CA GLU A 82 -10.52 6.86 1.59
C GLU A 82 -10.75 6.40 3.04
N PHE A 83 -10.27 7.18 4.01
CA PHE A 83 -10.43 6.84 5.43
C PHE A 83 -11.91 6.75 5.82
N GLY A 84 -12.74 7.66 5.29
CA GLY A 84 -14.20 7.62 5.49
C GLY A 84 -14.83 6.35 4.94
N ALA A 85 -14.52 5.97 3.71
CA ALA A 85 -15.04 4.76 3.06
C ALA A 85 -14.53 3.48 3.75
N ALA A 86 -13.24 3.43 4.09
CA ALA A 86 -12.63 2.33 4.81
C ALA A 86 -13.28 2.15 6.20
N ALA A 87 -13.43 3.23 6.96
CA ALA A 87 -14.06 3.19 8.29
C ALA A 87 -15.54 2.79 8.21
N LEU A 88 -16.31 3.41 7.32
CA LEU A 88 -17.74 3.13 7.18
C LEU A 88 -18.01 1.68 6.82
N GLY A 89 -17.33 1.14 5.81
CA GLY A 89 -17.52 -0.26 5.42
C GLY A 89 -16.99 -1.24 6.47
N SER A 90 -15.89 -0.92 7.15
CA SER A 90 -15.40 -1.72 8.28
C SER A 90 -16.43 -1.81 9.42
N VAL A 91 -17.02 -0.67 9.81
CA VAL A 91 -18.07 -0.61 10.85
C VAL A 91 -19.31 -1.40 10.41
N LEU A 92 -19.76 -1.22 9.16
CA LEU A 92 -20.91 -1.95 8.64
C LEU A 92 -20.67 -3.47 8.66
N LEU A 93 -19.49 -3.92 8.23
CA LEU A 93 -19.12 -5.34 8.24
C LEU A 93 -19.03 -5.88 9.67
N ALA A 94 -18.45 -5.13 10.61
CA ALA A 94 -18.38 -5.51 12.01
C ALA A 94 -19.77 -5.66 12.65
N VAL A 95 -20.66 -4.67 12.46
CA VAL A 95 -22.04 -4.71 12.97
C VAL A 95 -22.84 -5.88 12.38
N ARG A 96 -22.55 -6.25 11.12
CA ARG A 96 -23.17 -7.40 10.45
C ARG A 96 -22.50 -8.74 10.78
N ARG A 97 -21.54 -8.78 11.71
CA ARG A 97 -20.75 -9.98 12.10
C ARG A 97 -20.01 -10.63 10.92
N ARG A 98 -19.50 -9.79 10.01
CA ARG A 98 -18.69 -10.17 8.83
C ARG A 98 -17.29 -9.56 8.91
N SER A 99 -16.71 -9.59 10.11
CA SER A 99 -15.40 -8.99 10.40
C SER A 99 -14.27 -9.66 9.62
N ASP A 100 -14.46 -10.90 9.19
CA ASP A 100 -13.54 -11.64 8.31
C ASP A 100 -13.32 -10.94 6.95
N LEU A 101 -14.29 -10.13 6.50
CA LEU A 101 -14.24 -9.40 5.23
C LEU A 101 -13.64 -8.00 5.34
N ILE A 102 -13.33 -7.51 6.54
CA ILE A 102 -12.79 -6.16 6.74
C ILE A 102 -11.46 -6.00 6.00
N SER A 103 -10.60 -7.04 6.04
CA SER A 103 -9.32 -7.09 5.30
C SER A 103 -9.51 -6.76 3.82
N VAL A 104 -10.46 -7.42 3.17
CA VAL A 104 -10.75 -7.30 1.75
C VAL A 104 -11.38 -5.96 1.43
N TRP A 105 -12.28 -5.48 2.30
CA TRP A 105 -12.87 -4.16 2.12
C TRP A 105 -11.82 -3.06 2.15
N ILE A 106 -10.93 -3.07 3.15
CA ILE A 106 -9.85 -2.09 3.27
C ILE A 106 -8.92 -2.21 2.05
N ALA A 107 -8.53 -3.43 1.64
CA ALA A 107 -7.67 -3.63 0.48
C ALA A 107 -8.31 -3.06 -0.80
N PHE A 108 -9.62 -3.26 -0.98
CA PHE A 108 -10.35 -2.73 -2.12
C PHE A 108 -10.38 -1.20 -2.10
N VAL A 109 -10.70 -0.58 -0.96
CA VAL A 109 -10.73 0.88 -0.81
C VAL A 109 -9.35 1.48 -1.07
N VAL A 110 -8.29 0.92 -0.50
CA VAL A 110 -6.89 1.34 -0.74
C VAL A 110 -6.54 1.21 -2.22
N GLY A 111 -6.84 0.06 -2.85
CA GLY A 111 -6.59 -0.16 -4.27
C GLY A 111 -7.27 0.89 -5.17
N VAL A 112 -8.53 1.23 -4.87
CA VAL A 112 -9.27 2.27 -5.61
C VAL A 112 -8.74 3.67 -5.33
N HIS A 113 -8.41 3.98 -4.07
CA HIS A 113 -7.87 5.28 -3.64
C HIS A 113 -6.52 5.60 -4.30
N LEU A 114 -5.69 4.58 -4.58
CA LEU A 114 -4.39 4.81 -5.19
C LEU A 114 -4.47 5.35 -6.63
N PHE A 115 -5.59 5.18 -7.35
CA PHE A 115 -5.78 5.77 -8.69
C PHE A 115 -5.75 7.30 -8.69
N PRO A 116 -6.63 8.01 -7.93
CA PRO A 116 -6.56 9.46 -7.85
C PRO A 116 -5.26 9.96 -7.22
N VAL A 117 -4.68 9.25 -6.24
CA VAL A 117 -3.35 9.60 -5.72
C VAL A 117 -2.30 9.59 -6.83
N ALA A 118 -2.26 8.53 -7.63
CA ALA A 118 -1.30 8.41 -8.72
C ALA A 118 -1.42 9.54 -9.75
N ALA A 119 -2.65 9.99 -10.02
CA ALA A 119 -2.91 11.12 -10.90
C ALA A 119 -2.46 12.45 -10.28
N LEU A 120 -2.76 12.69 -9.01
CA LEU A 120 -2.41 13.93 -8.31
C LEU A 120 -0.90 14.12 -8.18
N ILE A 121 -0.16 13.06 -7.86
CA ILE A 121 1.31 13.14 -7.67
C ILE A 121 2.11 12.89 -8.96
N GLY A 122 1.43 12.69 -10.09
CA GLY A 122 2.07 12.44 -11.38
C GLY A 122 2.95 11.19 -11.40
N TYR A 123 2.58 10.11 -10.70
CA TYR A 123 3.40 8.89 -10.61
C TYR A 123 2.68 7.65 -11.19
N PRO A 124 2.87 7.36 -12.50
CA PRO A 124 2.14 6.29 -13.19
C PRO A 124 2.33 4.88 -12.61
N MET A 125 3.47 4.59 -11.97
CA MET A 125 3.72 3.29 -11.32
C MET A 125 2.64 2.96 -10.28
N ILE A 126 2.13 3.98 -9.58
CA ILE A 126 1.09 3.78 -8.57
C ILE A 126 -0.23 3.28 -9.18
N HIS A 127 -0.54 3.60 -10.45
CA HIS A 127 -1.71 3.02 -11.13
C HIS A 127 -1.58 1.50 -11.27
N VAL A 128 -0.37 0.98 -11.48
CA VAL A 128 -0.12 -0.47 -11.56
C VAL A 128 -0.32 -1.10 -10.19
N VAL A 129 0.23 -0.49 -9.13
CA VAL A 129 0.02 -0.92 -7.74
C VAL A 129 -1.47 -0.92 -7.39
N ALA A 130 -2.18 0.16 -7.71
CA ALA A 130 -3.62 0.33 -7.51
C ALA A 130 -4.43 -0.80 -8.16
N ALA A 131 -4.17 -1.08 -9.44
CA ALA A 131 -4.83 -2.15 -10.19
C ALA A 131 -4.55 -3.53 -9.58
N LEU A 132 -3.28 -3.83 -9.25
CA LEU A 132 -2.90 -5.12 -8.68
C LEU A 132 -3.53 -5.36 -7.31
N ILE A 133 -3.56 -4.35 -6.43
CA ILE A 133 -4.20 -4.46 -5.10
C ILE A 133 -5.72 -4.62 -5.26
N THR A 134 -6.34 -3.85 -6.16
CA THR A 134 -7.77 -3.97 -6.45
C THR A 134 -8.11 -5.39 -6.92
N VAL A 135 -7.36 -5.94 -7.87
CA VAL A 135 -7.54 -7.32 -8.34
C VAL A 135 -7.31 -8.33 -7.21
N ALA A 136 -6.26 -8.16 -6.40
CA ALA A 136 -5.99 -9.03 -5.26
C ALA A 136 -7.14 -9.05 -4.25
N SER A 137 -7.74 -7.88 -3.97
CA SER A 137 -8.90 -7.76 -3.08
C SER A 137 -10.13 -8.50 -3.62
N LEU A 138 -10.43 -8.36 -4.91
CA LEU A 138 -11.60 -9.00 -5.54
C LEU A 138 -11.42 -10.53 -5.64
N ALA A 139 -10.19 -10.98 -5.88
CA ALA A 139 -9.86 -12.40 -5.96
C ALA A 139 -9.73 -13.09 -4.59
N ALA A 140 -9.57 -12.34 -3.50
CA ALA A 140 -9.24 -12.91 -2.19
C ALA A 140 -10.32 -13.85 -1.65
N ILE A 141 -11.59 -13.47 -1.74
CA ILE A 141 -12.71 -14.28 -1.23
C ILE A 141 -12.82 -15.64 -1.93
N PRO A 142 -12.91 -15.72 -3.28
CA PRO A 142 -12.99 -17.03 -3.95
C PRO A 142 -11.74 -17.88 -3.70
N ILE A 143 -10.54 -17.29 -3.66
CA ILE A 143 -9.31 -18.02 -3.37
C ILE A 143 -9.28 -18.55 -1.93
N ALA A 144 -9.65 -17.73 -0.95
CA ALA A 144 -9.69 -18.14 0.46
C ALA A 144 -10.63 -19.33 0.66
N ARG A 145 -11.81 -19.31 0.04
CA ARG A 145 -12.77 -20.41 0.07
C ARG A 145 -12.23 -21.67 -0.60
N ALA A 146 -11.69 -21.56 -1.82
CA ALA A 146 -11.18 -22.69 -2.57
C ALA A 146 -9.97 -23.36 -1.87
N ARG A 147 -9.17 -22.58 -1.14
CA ARG A 147 -7.94 -23.04 -0.49
C ARG A 147 -8.08 -23.27 1.02
N LYS A 148 -9.27 -23.04 1.59
CA LYS A 148 -9.56 -23.13 3.04
C LYS A 148 -8.57 -22.32 3.89
N LEU A 149 -8.30 -21.09 3.45
CA LEU A 149 -7.43 -20.14 4.14
C LEU A 149 -8.27 -19.00 4.73
N THR A 150 -7.70 -18.25 5.68
CA THR A 150 -8.31 -17.01 6.15
C THR A 150 -8.30 -15.98 5.03
N VAL A 151 -9.38 -15.21 4.93
CA VAL A 151 -9.53 -14.16 3.92
C VAL A 151 -8.42 -13.10 4.08
N SER A 152 -8.10 -12.78 5.32
CA SER A 152 -7.01 -11.90 5.74
C SER A 152 -5.64 -12.36 5.27
N ALA A 153 -5.28 -13.65 5.42
CA ALA A 153 -4.04 -14.19 4.89
C ALA A 153 -3.94 -14.08 3.36
N VAL A 154 -5.04 -14.35 2.68
CA VAL A 154 -5.09 -14.38 1.21
C VAL A 154 -5.01 -12.99 0.60
N VAL A 155 -5.62 -11.97 1.21
CA VAL A 155 -5.50 -10.59 0.70
C VAL A 155 -4.24 -9.89 1.20
N GLY A 156 -3.81 -10.15 2.45
CA GLY A 156 -2.68 -9.47 3.05
C GLY A 156 -1.34 -9.82 2.41
N ALA A 157 -1.11 -11.10 2.09
CA ALA A 157 0.15 -11.54 1.49
C ALA A 157 0.43 -10.89 0.11
N PRO A 158 -0.49 -10.93 -0.88
CA PRO A 158 -0.28 -10.26 -2.16
C PRO A 158 -0.25 -8.74 -2.01
N THR A 159 -1.14 -8.12 -1.22
CA THR A 159 -1.13 -6.66 -1.04
C THR A 159 0.19 -6.18 -0.42
N GLY A 160 0.69 -6.88 0.60
CA GLY A 160 2.01 -6.60 1.19
C GLY A 160 3.15 -6.74 0.19
N LEU A 161 3.14 -7.79 -0.64
CA LEU A 161 4.15 -8.00 -1.67
C LEU A 161 4.10 -6.93 -2.77
N ILE A 162 2.90 -6.55 -3.23
CA ILE A 162 2.71 -5.52 -4.26
C ILE A 162 3.22 -4.17 -3.74
N LEU A 163 2.86 -3.79 -2.51
CA LEU A 163 3.34 -2.55 -1.89
C LEU A 163 4.84 -2.58 -1.66
N LEU A 164 5.40 -3.71 -1.17
CA LEU A 164 6.85 -3.85 -1.00
C LEU A 164 7.59 -3.70 -2.33
N ALA A 165 7.09 -4.32 -3.41
CA ALA A 165 7.67 -4.17 -4.74
C ALA A 165 7.63 -2.72 -5.22
N GLY A 166 6.50 -2.02 -5.02
CA GLY A 166 6.39 -0.59 -5.31
C GLY A 166 7.33 0.27 -4.45
N ALA A 167 7.49 -0.06 -3.18
CA ALA A 167 8.39 0.65 -2.26
C ALA A 167 9.86 0.48 -2.66
N LEU A 168 10.27 -0.76 -2.98
CA LEU A 168 11.61 -1.07 -3.46
C LEU A 168 11.89 -0.37 -4.79
N PHE A 169 10.95 -0.42 -5.73
CA PHE A 169 11.08 0.29 -6.98
C PHE A 169 11.27 1.81 -6.76
N SER A 170 10.49 2.39 -5.85
CA SER A 170 10.53 3.82 -5.56
C SER A 170 11.85 4.23 -4.88
N VAL A 171 12.32 3.46 -3.88
CA VAL A 171 13.58 3.78 -3.17
C VAL A 171 14.81 3.60 -4.07
N ILE A 172 14.82 2.55 -4.90
CA ILE A 172 15.91 2.31 -5.86
C ILE A 172 15.92 3.42 -6.91
N SER A 173 14.75 3.80 -7.42
CA SER A 173 14.63 4.90 -8.38
C SER A 173 15.11 6.21 -7.76
N ALA A 174 14.71 6.53 -6.52
CA ALA A 174 15.18 7.72 -5.81
C ALA A 174 16.70 7.73 -5.63
N ALA A 175 17.29 6.61 -5.22
CA ALA A 175 18.72 6.48 -5.00
C ALA A 175 19.57 6.60 -6.29
N VAL A 176 19.02 6.21 -7.44
CA VAL A 176 19.70 6.31 -8.74
C VAL A 176 19.50 7.69 -9.38
N THR A 177 18.36 8.33 -9.13
CA THR A 177 18.00 9.62 -9.74
C THR A 177 18.52 10.82 -8.93
N GLY A 178 18.82 10.64 -7.65
CA GLY A 178 19.39 11.69 -6.78
C GLY A 178 20.93 11.72 -6.84
N PRO A 179 21.56 12.76 -7.39
CA PRO A 179 22.96 13.09 -7.08
C PRO A 179 23.13 13.56 -5.62
#